data_AF-A0A553STW3-F1
#
_entry.id   AF-A0A553STW3-F1
#
_cell.length_a   1.000
_cell.length_b   1.000
_cell.length_c   1.000
_cell.angle_alpha   90.00
_cell.angle_beta   90.00
_cell.angle_gamma   90.00
#
_symmetry.space_group_name_H-M   'P 1'
#
loop_
_entity.id
_entity.type
_entity.pdbx_description
1 polymer ?
#
loop_
_entity_poly.entity_id
_entity_poly.type
_entity_poly.pdbx_seq_one_letter_code
_entity_poly.pdbx_strand_id
1 'polypeptide(L)'
;MLLVYYFGLCVGFFLVILAIYAFLQMHRKRAYPISKIGKASGAVVLGALILMVFLPSLKYMLLKEYDVVKGQCVIDVDSAGRSSMADFVMHDTNEIFSFKDIPQLDAYGRKIPYYCAVTVTKDHIWEISYKIYDIDTKELIVTSK
;
A
#
# COMPACT_ATOMS: atom_id res chain seq x y z
N MET A 1 -6.27 4.02 1.09
CA MET A 1 -4.97 3.95 0.39
C MET A 1 -5.00 3.03 -0.81
N LEU A 2 -5.43 1.76 -0.69
CA LEU A 2 -5.51 0.81 -1.82
C LEU A 2 -6.29 1.33 -3.06
N LEU A 3 -7.43 2.01 -2.86
CA LEU A 3 -8.22 2.54 -3.99
C LEU A 3 -7.45 3.60 -4.81
N VAL A 4 -6.73 4.50 -4.14
CA VAL A 4 -5.91 5.53 -4.80
C VAL A 4 -4.77 4.90 -5.58
N TYR A 5 -4.17 3.85 -5.00
CA TYR A 5 -3.11 3.08 -5.63
C TYR A 5 -3.59 2.38 -6.91
N TYR A 6 -4.71 1.63 -6.85
CA TYR A 6 -5.26 0.98 -8.05
C TYR A 6 -5.75 1.99 -9.09
N PHE A 7 -6.31 3.11 -8.66
CA PHE A 7 -6.68 4.19 -9.56
C PHE A 7 -5.44 4.76 -10.28
N GLY A 8 -4.34 5.00 -9.56
CA GLY A 8 -3.07 5.46 -10.12
C GLY A 8 -2.49 4.48 -11.15
N LEU A 9 -2.52 3.18 -10.86
CA LEU A 9 -2.12 2.13 -11.81
C LEU A 9 -2.98 2.15 -13.07
N CYS A 10 -4.30 2.23 -12.94
CA CYS A 10 -5.22 2.32 -14.08
C CYS A 10 -4.93 3.54 -14.94
N VAL A 11 -4.77 4.71 -14.33
CA VAL A 11 -4.42 5.96 -15.04
C VAL A 11 -3.09 5.81 -15.79
N GLY A 12 -2.07 5.23 -15.15
CA GLY A 12 -0.77 4.95 -15.77
C GLY A 12 -0.91 4.06 -17.01
N PHE A 13 -1.64 2.95 -16.90
CA PHE A 13 -1.91 2.04 -18.03
C PHE A 13 -2.69 2.74 -19.16
N PHE A 14 -3.75 3.49 -18.83
CA PHE A 14 -4.54 4.22 -19.82
C PHE A 14 -3.69 5.24 -20.58
N LEU A 15 -2.81 5.98 -19.90
CA LEU A 15 -1.90 6.94 -20.55
C LEU A 15 -0.96 6.24 -21.55
N VAL A 16 -0.39 5.10 -21.17
CA VAL A 16 0.47 4.31 -22.07
C VAL A 16 -0.30 3.79 -23.27
N ILE A 17 -1.50 3.24 -23.08
CA ILE A 17 -2.35 2.71 -24.17
C ILE A 17 -2.76 3.83 -25.14
N LEU A 18 -3.22 4.97 -24.63
CA LEU A 18 -3.60 6.12 -25.45
C LEU A 18 -2.41 6.68 -26.23
N ALA A 19 -1.23 6.72 -25.61
CA ALA A 19 -0.03 7.17 -26.28
C ALA A 19 0.38 6.21 -27.41
N ILE A 20 0.35 4.89 -27.18
CA ILE A 20 0.60 3.87 -28.21
C ILE A 20 -0.40 4.02 -29.36
N TYR A 21 -1.69 4.18 -29.05
CA TYR A 21 -2.73 4.40 -30.06
C TYR A 21 -2.45 5.67 -30.90
N ALA A 22 -2.07 6.77 -30.24
CA ALA A 22 -1.71 8.02 -30.92
C ALA A 22 -0.48 7.84 -31.84
N PHE A 23 0.53 7.07 -31.41
CA PHE A 23 1.68 6.72 -32.24
C PHE A 23 1.29 5.90 -33.47
N LEU A 24 0.45 4.87 -33.31
CA LEU A 24 -0.06 4.06 -34.43
C LEU A 24 -0.84 4.90 -35.44
N GLN A 25 -1.68 5.82 -34.95
CA GLN A 25 -2.47 6.71 -35.81
C GLN A 25 -1.57 7.70 -36.58
N MET A 26 -0.52 8.24 -35.94
CA MET A 26 0.47 9.08 -36.60
C MET A 26 1.22 8.34 -37.70
N HIS A 27 1.66 7.10 -37.42
CA HIS A 27 2.35 6.26 -38.41
C HIS A 27 1.46 5.95 -39.62
N ARG A 28 0.16 5.66 -39.40
CA ARG A 28 -0.80 5.39 -40.48
C ARG A 28 -1.10 6.61 -41.35
N LYS A 29 -1.15 7.81 -40.76
CA LYS A 29 -1.49 9.05 -41.47
C LYS A 29 -0.28 9.75 -42.11
N ARG A 30 0.96 9.27 -41.90
CA ARG A 30 2.23 9.92 -42.31
C ARG A 30 2.31 11.42 -41.96
N ALA A 31 1.54 11.84 -40.97
CA ALA A 31 1.48 13.22 -40.50
C ALA A 31 2.27 13.31 -39.22
N TYR A 32 3.44 13.93 -39.28
CA TYR A 32 4.40 14.05 -38.18
C TYR A 32 4.56 15.50 -37.70
N PRO A 33 3.48 16.20 -37.31
CA PRO A 33 3.65 17.50 -36.67
C PRO A 33 4.39 17.28 -35.34
N ILE A 34 5.52 17.99 -35.17
CA ILE A 34 6.43 17.88 -34.02
C ILE A 34 5.68 18.06 -32.70
N SER A 35 4.64 18.91 -32.69
CA SER A 35 3.79 19.16 -31.51
C SER A 35 2.97 17.94 -31.05
N LYS A 36 2.54 17.06 -31.96
CA LYS A 36 1.81 15.83 -31.60
C LYS A 36 2.75 14.73 -31.14
N ILE A 37 3.94 14.68 -31.74
CA ILE A 37 5.01 13.75 -31.34
C ILE A 37 5.44 14.05 -29.90
N GLY A 38 5.73 15.33 -29.59
CA GLY A 38 6.13 15.74 -28.24
C GLY A 38 5.08 15.45 -27.17
N LYS A 39 3.78 15.63 -27.50
CA LYS A 39 2.68 15.30 -26.59
C LYS A 39 2.56 13.79 -26.35
N ALA A 40 2.69 12.98 -27.41
CA ALA A 40 2.63 11.53 -27.30
C ALA A 40 3.84 10.98 -26.53
N SER A 41 5.06 11.46 -26.81
CA SER A 41 6.26 11.03 -26.08
C SER A 41 6.20 11.44 -24.61
N GLY A 42 5.75 12.66 -24.32
CA GLY A 42 5.53 13.12 -22.94
C GLY A 42 4.54 12.24 -22.18
N ALA A 43 3.44 11.85 -22.82
CA ALA A 43 2.46 10.95 -22.22
C ALA A 43 3.02 9.55 -21.95
N VAL A 44 3.85 8.99 -22.84
CA VAL A 44 4.53 7.70 -22.60
C VAL A 44 5.47 7.80 -21.40
N VAL A 45 6.32 8.83 -21.36
CA VAL A 45 7.29 9.01 -20.26
C VAL A 45 6.55 9.19 -18.94
N LEU A 46 5.51 10.01 -18.91
CA LEU A 46 4.71 10.22 -17.70
C LEU A 46 4.00 8.93 -17.25
N GLY A 47 3.37 8.21 -18.17
CA GLY A 47 2.73 6.93 -17.88
C GLY A 47 3.72 5.89 -17.36
N ALA A 48 4.91 5.79 -17.97
CA ALA A 48 5.97 4.89 -17.54
C ALA A 48 6.51 5.25 -16.15
N LEU A 49 6.69 6.53 -15.84
CA LEU A 49 7.12 6.98 -14.51
C LEU A 49 6.08 6.62 -13.43
N ILE A 50 4.79 6.84 -13.70
CA ILE A 50 3.72 6.45 -12.79
C ILE A 50 3.77 4.93 -12.56
N LEU A 51 3.83 4.14 -13.64
CA LEU A 51 3.91 2.69 -13.52
C LEU A 51 5.18 2.24 -12.78
N MET A 52 6.32 2.89 -12.97
CA MET A 52 7.57 2.52 -12.29
C MET A 52 7.48 2.68 -10.76
N VAL A 53 6.73 3.67 -10.28
CA VAL A 53 6.52 3.89 -8.85
C VAL A 53 5.53 2.86 -8.28
N PHE A 54 4.46 2.55 -9.02
CA PHE A 54 3.39 1.71 -8.50
C PHE A 54 3.56 0.20 -8.77
N LEU A 55 4.29 -0.21 -9.82
CA LEU A 55 4.46 -1.63 -10.19
C LEU A 55 5.25 -2.48 -9.16
N PRO A 56 6.31 -1.99 -8.50
CA PRO A 56 7.06 -2.79 -7.53
C PRO A 56 6.16 -3.32 -6.41
N SER A 57 5.32 -2.46 -5.82
CA SER A 57 4.37 -2.88 -4.78
C SER A 57 3.31 -3.86 -5.32
N LEU A 58 2.92 -3.72 -6.61
CA LEU A 58 1.94 -4.61 -7.24
C LEU A 58 2.50 -6.03 -7.35
N LYS A 59 3.79 -6.13 -7.70
CA LYS A 59 4.50 -7.40 -7.78
C LYS A 59 4.44 -8.12 -6.43
N TYR A 60 4.73 -7.43 -5.32
CA TYR A 60 4.73 -8.05 -3.99
C TYR A 60 3.33 -8.51 -3.56
N MET A 61 2.28 -7.72 -3.86
CA MET A 61 0.89 -8.13 -3.61
C MET A 61 0.45 -9.34 -4.46
N LEU A 62 0.76 -9.34 -5.77
CA LEU A 62 0.33 -10.40 -6.68
C LEU A 62 1.07 -11.73 -6.43
N LEU A 63 2.38 -11.66 -6.16
CA LEU A 63 3.19 -12.83 -5.85
C LEU A 63 3.02 -13.31 -4.40
N LYS A 64 2.25 -12.57 -3.58
CA LYS A 64 2.08 -12.82 -2.15
C LYS A 64 3.42 -12.91 -1.41
N GLU A 65 4.37 -12.08 -1.84
CA GLU A 65 5.66 -11.94 -1.17
C GLU A 65 5.47 -11.00 0.03
N TYR A 66 5.16 -11.61 1.18
CA TYR A 66 4.95 -10.92 2.43
C TYR A 66 6.11 -11.13 3.39
N ASP A 67 6.38 -10.11 4.19
CA ASP A 67 7.27 -10.20 5.35
C ASP A 67 6.44 -10.07 6.64
N VAL A 68 6.94 -10.62 7.74
CA VAL A 68 6.26 -10.59 9.03
C VAL A 68 7.16 -9.88 10.04
N VAL A 69 6.80 -8.65 10.36
CA VAL A 69 7.46 -7.87 11.42
C VAL A 69 6.87 -8.33 12.76
N LYS A 70 7.73 -8.89 13.61
CA LYS A 70 7.34 -9.37 14.95
C LYS A 70 8.09 -8.61 16.02
N GLY A 71 7.40 -8.24 17.09
CA GLY A 71 8.04 -7.50 18.16
C GLY A 71 7.08 -7.06 19.25
N GLN A 72 7.65 -6.38 20.24
CA GLN A 72 6.84 -5.63 21.20
C GLN A 72 6.21 -4.42 20.52
N CYS A 73 4.92 -4.22 20.73
CA CYS A 73 4.15 -3.17 20.10
C CYS A 73 3.24 -2.48 21.09
N VAL A 74 2.92 -1.22 20.83
CA VAL A 74 1.84 -0.51 21.51
C VAL A 74 0.77 -0.16 20.48
N ILE A 75 -0.47 -0.42 20.83
CA ILE A 75 -1.62 -0.12 19.98
C ILE A 75 -2.22 1.19 20.47
N ASP A 76 -2.14 2.22 19.62
CA ASP A 76 -2.85 3.48 19.85
C ASP A 76 -4.13 3.49 19.02
N VAL A 77 -5.24 3.85 19.65
CA VAL A 77 -6.55 3.90 18.99
C VAL A 77 -6.96 5.36 18.91
N ASP A 78 -6.84 5.94 17.72
CA ASP A 78 -7.33 7.28 17.47
C ASP A 78 -8.85 7.24 17.35
N SER A 79 -9.52 7.54 18.45
CA SER A 79 -10.98 7.63 18.56
C SER A 79 -11.54 9.00 18.15
N ALA A 80 -10.73 9.92 17.60
CA ALA A 80 -11.15 11.30 17.37
C ALA A 80 -11.87 11.56 16.03
N GLY A 81 -11.93 10.58 15.12
CA GLY A 81 -12.45 10.76 13.75
C GLY A 81 -13.68 9.90 13.37
N ARG A 82 -14.29 10.24 12.22
CA ARG A 82 -15.41 9.51 11.59
C ARG A 82 -15.08 8.06 11.15
N SER A 83 -13.80 7.72 11.10
CA SER A 83 -13.30 6.36 10.94
C SER A 83 -12.30 6.11 12.05
N SER A 84 -12.59 5.14 12.90
CA SER A 84 -11.61 4.66 13.85
C SER A 84 -10.43 4.03 13.13
N MET A 85 -9.21 4.39 13.54
CA MET A 85 -7.99 3.72 13.10
C MET A 85 -7.21 3.28 14.33
N ALA A 86 -6.48 2.18 14.20
CA ALA A 86 -5.58 1.65 15.21
C ALA A 86 -4.16 1.64 14.65
N ASP A 87 -3.26 2.35 15.31
CA ASP A 87 -1.85 2.44 14.97
C ASP A 87 -1.06 1.45 15.84
N PHE A 88 -0.32 0.58 15.19
CA PHE A 88 0.55 -0.42 15.81
C PHE A 88 1.96 0.12 15.76
N VAL A 89 2.45 0.61 16.89
CA VAL A 89 3.79 1.16 17.04
C VAL A 89 4.72 0.04 17.47
N MET A 90 5.58 -0.44 16.57
CA MET A 90 6.58 -1.46 16.86
C MET A 90 7.78 -0.84 17.56
N HIS A 91 8.10 -1.29 18.78
CA HIS A 91 9.25 -0.79 19.53
C HIS A 91 10.58 -1.26 18.96
N ASP A 92 10.62 -2.48 18.40
CA ASP A 92 11.86 -3.08 17.93
C ASP A 92 12.36 -2.46 16.61
N THR A 93 11.42 -2.10 15.72
CA THR A 93 11.73 -1.54 14.39
C THR A 93 11.46 -0.03 14.27
N ASN A 94 10.80 0.58 15.27
CA ASN A 94 10.25 1.94 15.19
C ASN A 94 9.28 2.17 14.01
N GLU A 95 8.72 1.09 13.46
CA GLU A 95 7.72 1.16 12.40
C GLU A 95 6.32 1.35 12.98
N ILE A 96 5.48 2.07 12.24
CA ILE A 96 4.09 2.32 12.62
C ILE A 96 3.21 1.75 11.50
N PHE A 97 2.28 0.87 11.87
CA PHE A 97 1.36 0.23 10.94
C PHE A 97 -0.09 0.60 11.30
N SER A 98 -0.83 1.15 10.34
CA SER A 98 -2.17 1.68 10.60
C SER A 98 -3.25 0.77 10.03
N PHE A 99 -4.16 0.32 10.88
CA PHE A 99 -5.30 -0.52 10.50
C PHE A 99 -6.62 0.20 10.74
N LYS A 100 -7.60 -0.05 9.88
CA LYS A 100 -8.96 0.52 10.03
C LYS A 100 -9.81 -0.21 11.06
N ASP A 101 -9.55 -1.48 11.27
CA ASP A 101 -10.30 -2.29 12.22
C ASP A 101 -9.68 -2.09 13.60
N ILE A 102 -10.46 -1.57 14.54
CA ILE A 102 -10.01 -1.47 15.94
C ILE A 102 -10.05 -2.88 16.53
N PRO A 103 -8.93 -3.38 17.09
CA PRO A 103 -8.97 -4.62 17.85
C PRO A 103 -9.82 -4.43 19.11
N GLN A 104 -10.79 -5.32 19.33
CA GLN A 104 -11.54 -5.38 20.59
C GLN A 104 -10.63 -5.98 21.66
N LEU A 105 -9.99 -5.11 22.45
CA LEU A 105 -9.12 -5.50 23.56
C LEU A 105 -9.90 -5.31 24.87
N ASP A 106 -10.41 -6.40 25.44
CA ASP A 106 -11.40 -6.38 26.53
C ASP A 106 -10.88 -5.90 27.90
N ALA A 107 -9.57 -5.69 28.11
CA ALA A 107 -9.06 -5.56 29.48
C ALA A 107 -8.01 -4.47 29.75
N TYR A 108 -7.48 -3.78 28.75
CA TYR A 108 -6.25 -3.02 28.96
C TYR A 108 -6.30 -1.69 28.20
N GLY A 109 -6.38 -0.60 28.95
CA GLY A 109 -6.49 0.76 28.42
C GLY A 109 -5.34 1.14 27.49
N ARG A 110 -5.53 2.26 26.77
CA ARG A 110 -4.57 2.84 25.82
C ARG A 110 -3.13 2.77 26.36
N LYS A 111 -2.20 2.29 25.54
CA LYS A 111 -0.73 2.25 25.76
C LYS A 111 -0.13 1.09 26.57
N ILE A 112 -0.69 -0.11 26.48
CA ILE A 112 -0.09 -1.32 27.08
C ILE A 112 0.71 -2.09 26.02
N PRO A 113 1.92 -2.59 26.37
CA PRO A 113 2.74 -3.34 25.43
C PRO A 113 2.17 -4.73 25.19
N TYR A 114 1.97 -5.07 23.92
CA TYR A 114 1.61 -6.40 23.45
C TYR A 114 2.75 -7.00 22.64
N TYR A 115 2.63 -8.27 22.28
CA TYR A 115 3.47 -8.86 21.25
C TYR A 115 2.69 -8.90 19.94
N CYS A 116 3.13 -8.14 18.93
CA CYS A 116 2.48 -8.08 17.63
C CYS A 116 3.26 -8.85 16.58
N ALA A 117 2.53 -9.45 15.65
CA ALA A 117 3.05 -9.91 14.36
C ALA A 117 2.24 -9.24 13.25
N VAL A 118 2.86 -8.28 12.56
CA VAL A 118 2.25 -7.57 11.45
C VAL A 118 2.78 -8.16 10.14
N THR A 119 1.88 -8.64 9.30
CA THR A 119 2.20 -9.12 7.95
C THR A 119 2.10 -7.94 6.99
N VAL A 120 3.20 -7.64 6.33
CA VAL A 120 3.34 -6.52 5.39
C VAL A 120 3.87 -7.02 4.06
N THR A 121 3.75 -6.21 3.01
CA THR A 121 4.49 -6.46 1.77
C THR A 121 5.99 -6.33 2.01
N LYS A 122 6.81 -7.00 1.19
CA LYS A 122 8.28 -7.00 1.33
C LYS A 122 8.93 -5.60 1.24
N ASP A 123 8.25 -4.63 0.63
CA ASP A 123 8.66 -3.22 0.59
C ASP A 123 8.20 -2.42 1.83
N HIS A 124 7.49 -3.05 2.78
CA HIS A 124 6.96 -2.48 4.01
C HIS A 124 5.96 -1.32 3.78
N ILE A 125 5.43 -1.20 2.56
CA ILE A 125 4.50 -0.11 2.19
C ILE A 125 3.05 -0.44 2.53
N TRP A 126 2.68 -1.73 2.49
CA TRP A 126 1.29 -2.15 2.63
C TRP A 126 1.11 -3.13 3.77
N GLU A 127 0.18 -2.79 4.65
CA GLU A 127 -0.27 -3.64 5.74
C GLU A 127 -1.30 -4.64 5.24
N ILE A 128 -1.02 -5.94 5.44
CA ILE A 128 -1.88 -7.04 4.97
C ILE A 128 -2.74 -7.57 6.10
N SER A 129 -2.11 -7.92 7.22
CA SER A 129 -2.82 -8.42 8.40
C SER A 129 -2.00 -8.22 9.66
N TYR A 130 -2.64 -8.32 10.82
CA TYR A 130 -1.96 -8.33 12.10
C TYR A 130 -2.43 -9.49 12.97
N LYS A 131 -1.56 -9.92 13.88
CA LYS A 131 -1.88 -10.81 15.00
C LYS A 131 -1.35 -10.18 16.27
N ILE A 132 -2.19 -10.14 17.30
CA ILE A 132 -1.87 -9.64 18.63
C ILE A 132 -1.83 -10.84 19.56
N TYR A 133 -0.75 -10.93 20.32
CA TYR A 133 -0.52 -11.95 21.32
C TYR A 133 -0.36 -11.28 22.69
N ASP A 134 -0.71 -12.04 23.72
CA ASP A 134 -0.39 -11.69 25.10
C ASP A 134 1.13 -11.62 25.29
N ILE A 135 1.59 -10.64 26.05
CA ILE A 135 3.03 -10.42 26.23
C ILE A 135 3.67 -11.53 27.05
N ASP A 136 2.95 -12.05 28.06
CA ASP A 136 3.43 -13.00 29.05
C ASP A 136 3.15 -14.45 28.63
N THR A 137 1.92 -14.75 28.21
CA THR A 137 1.53 -16.13 27.86
C THR A 137 1.84 -16.49 26.40
N LYS A 138 2.08 -15.49 25.54
CA LYS A 138 2.18 -15.63 24.08
C LYS A 138 0.94 -16.26 23.44
N GLU A 139 -0.19 -16.26 24.12
CA GLU A 139 -1.45 -16.73 23.57
C GLU A 139 -2.00 -15.72 22.56
N LEU A 140 -2.59 -16.23 21.47
CA LEU A 140 -3.18 -15.39 20.44
C LEU A 140 -4.46 -14.74 20.99
N ILE A 141 -4.51 -13.42 21.02
CA ILE A 141 -5.66 -12.64 21.48
C ILE A 141 -6.55 -12.28 20.28
N VAL A 142 -5.96 -11.65 19.27
CA VAL A 142 -6.69 -11.13 18.11
C VAL A 142 -5.92 -11.42 16.83
N THR A 143 -6.64 -11.73 15.76
CA THR A 143 -6.11 -11.73 14.40
C THR A 143 -6.99 -10.83 13.55
N SER A 144 -6.39 -10.01 12.70
CA SER A 144 -7.13 -9.33 11.64
C SER A 144 -7.53 -10.35 10.57
N LYS A 145 -8.60 -10.06 9.84
CA LYS A 145 -9.18 -10.94 8.83
C LYS A 145 -8.87 -10.45 7.42
#